data_AF-A0A0B8NXQ8-F1
#
_entry.id   AF-A0A0B8NXQ8-F1
#
_cell.length_a   1.000
_cell.length_b   1.000
_cell.length_c   1.000
_cell.angle_alpha   90.00
_cell.angle_beta   90.00
_cell.angle_gamma   90.00
#
_symmetry.space_group_name_H-M   'P 1'
#
loop_
_entity.id
_entity.type
_entity.pdbx_description
1 polymer ?
#
loop_
_entity_poly.entity_id
_entity_poly.type
_entity_poly.pdbx_seq_one_letter_code
_entity_poly.pdbx_strand_id
1 'polypeptide(L)'
;MLLPVALIYWAFWAQSDTSNLFNNSWDLNTLLMLAGVVTTAPLLCFTGAATRLKLSTLGFFQYIGPSLMFILAITLYGEHLSMNKASTFIFIWAALVVFSFDGIKYSKSNKK
;
A
#
# COMPACT_ATOMS: atom_id res chain seq x y z
N MET A 1 0.54 -6.20 -19.38
CA MET A 1 0.17 -7.50 -20.01
C MET A 1 -1.24 -8.00 -19.63
N LEU A 2 -1.96 -7.36 -18.69
CA LEU A 2 -3.34 -7.75 -18.31
C LEU A 2 -4.44 -7.10 -19.16
N LEU A 3 -4.11 -6.05 -19.92
CA LEU A 3 -5.06 -5.24 -20.68
C LEU A 3 -6.01 -6.05 -21.61
N PRO A 4 -5.56 -7.04 -22.39
CA PRO A 4 -6.48 -7.81 -23.24
C PRO A 4 -7.46 -8.67 -22.42
N VAL A 5 -7.02 -9.25 -21.30
CA VAL A 5 -7.91 -10.03 -20.41
C VAL A 5 -8.94 -9.11 -19.74
N ALA A 6 -8.52 -7.92 -19.33
CA ALA A 6 -9.41 -6.92 -18.74
C ALA A 6 -10.50 -6.46 -19.73
N LEU A 7 -10.16 -6.27 -21.01
CA LEU A 7 -11.13 -5.88 -22.04
C LEU A 7 -12.16 -6.99 -22.32
N ILE A 8 -11.73 -8.26 -22.34
CA ILE A 8 -12.64 -9.40 -22.48
C ILE A 8 -13.60 -9.46 -21.28
N TYR A 9 -13.09 -9.35 -20.06
CA TYR A 9 -13.94 -9.31 -18.87
C TYR A 9 -14.94 -8.16 -18.91
N TRP A 10 -14.48 -6.97 -19.30
CA TRP A 10 -15.32 -5.78 -19.39
C TRP A 10 -16.45 -5.92 -20.41
N ALA A 11 -16.16 -6.48 -21.59
CA ALA A 11 -17.13 -6.64 -22.67
C ALA A 11 -18.22 -7.69 -22.36
N PHE A 12 -17.89 -8.76 -21.64
CA PHE A 12 -18.77 -9.92 -21.47
C PHE A 12 -19.39 -10.06 -20.06
N TRP A 13 -18.75 -9.51 -19.02
CA TRP A 13 -19.16 -9.75 -17.63
C TRP A 13 -19.26 -8.50 -16.75
N ALA A 14 -18.76 -7.34 -17.18
CA ALA A 14 -18.75 -6.13 -16.34
C ALA A 14 -20.02 -5.26 -16.49
N GLN A 15 -21.16 -5.83 -16.86
CA GLN A 15 -22.43 -5.09 -16.87
C GLN A 15 -22.93 -4.89 -15.42
N SER A 16 -22.60 -3.72 -14.88
CA SER A 16 -23.14 -3.18 -13.62
C SER A 16 -23.50 -1.72 -13.85
N ASP A 17 -24.48 -1.20 -13.11
CA ASP A 17 -24.97 0.17 -13.29
C ASP A 17 -23.86 1.22 -13.13
N THR A 18 -22.83 0.92 -12.33
CA THR A 18 -21.68 1.80 -12.09
C THR A 18 -20.55 1.66 -13.10
N SER A 19 -20.62 0.68 -14.01
CA SER A 19 -19.53 0.37 -14.95
C SER A 19 -19.41 1.39 -16.09
N ASN A 20 -20.46 2.16 -16.34
CA ASN A 20 -20.49 3.16 -17.39
C ASN A 20 -20.28 4.57 -16.81
N LEU A 21 -19.09 5.12 -17.03
CA LEU A 21 -18.74 6.46 -16.55
C LEU A 21 -19.74 7.54 -17.01
N PHE A 22 -20.31 7.41 -18.20
CA PHE A 22 -21.26 8.39 -18.74
C PHE A 22 -22.62 8.38 -18.04
N ASN A 23 -22.95 7.28 -17.35
CA ASN A 23 -24.23 7.12 -16.65
C ASN A 23 -24.11 7.34 -15.13
N ASN A 24 -22.90 7.51 -14.62
CA ASN A 24 -22.60 7.73 -13.21
C ASN A 24 -22.79 9.20 -12.79
N SER A 25 -22.96 9.43 -11.49
CA SER A 25 -22.95 10.79 -10.94
C SER A 25 -21.57 11.45 -11.09
N TRP A 26 -21.55 12.78 -11.23
CA TRP A 26 -20.32 13.57 -11.30
C TRP A 26 -19.44 13.39 -10.05
N ASP A 27 -20.05 13.25 -8.88
CA ASP A 27 -19.33 13.01 -7.62
C ASP A 27 -18.57 11.69 -7.64
N LEU A 28 -19.21 10.60 -8.10
CA LEU A 28 -18.55 9.29 -8.19
C LEU A 28 -17.38 9.33 -9.18
N ASN A 29 -17.60 9.91 -10.36
CA ASN A 29 -16.59 9.98 -11.41
C ASN A 29 -15.38 10.83 -10.99
N THR A 30 -15.61 11.95 -10.32
CA THR A 30 -14.50 12.78 -9.80
C THR A 30 -13.73 12.07 -8.70
N LEU A 31 -14.40 11.35 -7.79
CA LEU A 31 -13.72 10.53 -6.77
C LEU A 31 -12.87 9.43 -7.42
N LEU A 32 -13.39 8.73 -8.44
CA LEU A 32 -12.67 7.67 -9.15
C LEU A 32 -11.43 8.22 -9.87
N MET A 33 -11.55 9.36 -10.54
CA MET A 33 -10.40 10.02 -11.19
C MET A 33 -9.35 10.45 -10.16
N LEU A 34 -9.79 11.08 -9.06
CA LEU A 34 -8.89 11.51 -7.98
C LEU A 34 -8.23 10.33 -7.27
N ALA A 35 -8.91 9.20 -7.09
CA ALA A 35 -8.33 8.00 -6.51
C ALA A 35 -7.12 7.52 -7.34
N GLY A 36 -7.20 7.59 -8.67
CA GLY A 36 -6.07 7.31 -9.56
C GLY A 36 -4.89 8.26 -9.34
N VAL A 37 -5.15 9.57 -9.29
CA VAL A 37 -4.11 10.59 -9.07
C VAL A 37 -3.45 10.42 -7.69
N VAL A 38 -4.26 10.29 -6.64
CA VAL A 38 -3.80 10.13 -5.25
C VAL A 38 -2.98 8.85 -5.08
N THR A 39 -3.30 7.77 -5.79
CA THR A 39 -2.54 6.51 -5.76
C THR A 39 -1.24 6.60 -6.58
N THR A 40 -1.25 7.35 -7.68
CA THR A 40 -0.07 7.49 -8.54
C THR A 40 1.06 8.26 -7.85
N ALA A 41 0.73 9.28 -7.04
CA ALA A 41 1.71 10.07 -6.32
C ALA A 41 2.68 9.24 -5.44
N PRO A 42 2.22 8.41 -4.49
CA PRO A 42 3.12 7.57 -3.69
C PRO A 42 3.82 6.50 -4.53
N LEU A 43 3.21 5.99 -5.60
CA LEU A 43 3.87 5.05 -6.52
C LEU A 43 5.05 5.70 -7.25
N LEU A 44 4.92 6.93 -7.74
CA LEU A 44 6.02 7.66 -8.37
C LEU A 44 7.14 7.99 -7.38
N CYS A 45 6.79 8.39 -6.15
CA CYS A 45 7.78 8.56 -5.09
C CYS A 45 8.51 7.24 -4.79
N PHE A 46 7.77 6.13 -4.72
CA PHE A 46 8.32 4.79 -4.49
C PHE A 46 9.24 4.34 -5.62
N THR A 47 8.85 4.49 -6.88
CA THR A 47 9.72 4.10 -8.02
C THR A 47 11.01 4.91 -8.03
N GLY A 48 10.94 6.21 -7.72
CA GLY A 48 12.12 7.06 -7.54
C GLY A 48 13.03 6.58 -6.40
N ALA A 49 12.47 6.24 -5.24
CA ALA A 49 13.22 5.75 -4.08
C ALA A 49 13.79 4.34 -4.29
N ALA A 50 13.05 3.46 -4.96
CA ALA A 50 13.43 2.07 -5.21
C ALA A 50 14.72 1.92 -6.01
N THR A 51 15.01 2.88 -6.90
CA THR A 51 16.27 2.90 -7.66
C THR A 51 17.49 3.33 -6.84
N ARG A 52 17.29 3.93 -5.65
CA ARG A 52 18.36 4.53 -4.83
C ARG A 52 18.58 3.82 -3.49
N LEU A 53 17.61 3.03 -3.03
CA LEU A 53 17.67 2.33 -1.76
C LEU A 53 18.04 0.86 -1.94
N LYS A 54 18.73 0.30 -0.93
CA LYS A 54 18.96 -1.16 -0.87
C LYS A 54 17.61 -1.87 -0.73
N LEU A 55 17.49 -3.05 -1.36
CA LEU A 55 16.26 -3.86 -1.35
C LEU A 55 15.75 -4.14 0.08
N SER A 56 16.68 -4.37 1.02
CA SER A 56 16.36 -4.54 2.45
C SER A 56 15.69 -3.31 3.06
N THR A 57 16.22 -2.10 2.82
CA THR A 57 15.63 -0.85 3.30
C THR A 57 14.26 -0.59 2.66
N LEU A 58 14.10 -0.93 1.38
CA LEU A 58 12.83 -0.79 0.67
C LEU A 58 11.73 -1.68 1.29
N GLY A 59 12.07 -2.92 1.64
CA GLY A 59 11.16 -3.84 2.33
C GLY A 59 10.69 -3.30 3.68
N PHE A 60 11.52 -2.55 4.40
CA PHE A 60 11.12 -1.90 5.65
C PHE A 60 10.07 -0.81 5.45
N PHE A 61 10.27 0.06 4.46
CA PHE A 61 9.28 1.10 4.15
C PHE A 61 7.92 0.53 3.76
N GLN A 62 7.88 -0.68 3.18
CA GLN A 62 6.61 -1.34 2.84
C GLN A 62 5.76 -1.70 4.07
N TYR A 63 6.35 -1.86 5.27
CA TYR A 63 5.59 -2.10 6.51
C TYR A 63 4.81 -0.86 7.01
N ILE A 64 5.09 0.33 6.47
CA ILE A 64 4.29 1.53 6.75
C ILE A 64 2.87 1.37 6.19
N GLY A 65 2.72 0.77 5.01
CA GLY A 65 1.42 0.52 4.37
C GLY A 65 0.44 -0.24 5.27
N PRO A 66 0.74 -1.47 5.72
CA PRO A 66 -0.13 -2.21 6.63
C PRO A 66 -0.29 -1.53 7.98
N SER A 67 0.69 -0.76 8.46
CA SER A 67 0.56 0.02 9.70
C SER A 67 -0.46 1.15 9.58
N LEU A 68 -0.43 1.89 8.47
CA LEU A 68 -1.44 2.90 8.16
C LEU A 68 -2.82 2.26 7.99
N MET A 69 -2.92 1.14 7.26
CA MET A 69 -4.18 0.40 7.14
C MET A 69 -4.74 -0.02 8.50
N PHE A 70 -3.90 -0.54 9.39
CA PHE A 70 -4.30 -0.91 10.75
C PHE A 70 -4.79 0.29 11.57
N ILE A 71 -4.08 1.42 11.52
CA ILE A 71 -4.48 2.65 12.20
C ILE A 71 -5.83 3.16 11.65
N LEU A 72 -6.00 3.20 10.33
CA LEU A 72 -7.26 3.62 9.70
C LEU A 72 -8.41 2.66 10.07
N ALA A 73 -8.17 1.35 10.11
CA ALA A 73 -9.15 0.34 10.49
C ALA A 73 -9.74 0.61 11.88
N ILE A 74 -8.88 0.92 12.86
CA ILE A 74 -9.31 1.16 14.24
C ILE A 74 -9.93 2.56 14.41
N THR A 75 -9.30 3.59 13.82
CA THR A 75 -9.65 5.00 14.10
C THR A 75 -10.80 5.52 13.25
N LEU A 76 -10.82 5.22 11.96
CA LEU A 76 -11.82 5.72 11.02
C LEU A 76 -12.93 4.70 10.77
N TYR A 77 -12.58 3.42 10.59
CA TYR A 77 -13.56 2.37 10.29
C TYR A 77 -14.15 1.73 11.55
N GLY A 78 -13.66 2.09 12.74
CA GLY A 78 -14.20 1.64 14.02
C GLY A 78 -14.04 0.13 14.27
N GLU A 79 -13.11 -0.52 13.59
CA GLU A 79 -12.91 -1.96 13.74
C GLU A 79 -12.37 -2.30 15.13
N HIS A 80 -12.98 -3.29 15.79
CA HIS A 80 -12.55 -3.72 17.11
C HIS A 80 -11.13 -4.32 17.06
N LEU A 81 -10.29 -3.76 17.93
CA LEU A 81 -8.91 -4.17 18.07
C LEU A 81 -8.85 -5.53 18.80
N SER A 82 -8.75 -6.62 18.02
CA SER A 82 -8.61 -7.96 18.60
C SER A 82 -7.20 -8.16 19.15
N MET A 83 -7.10 -8.86 20.29
CA MET A 83 -5.82 -9.13 20.95
C MET A 83 -4.82 -9.87 20.05
N ASN A 84 -5.34 -10.71 19.15
CA ASN A 84 -4.53 -11.46 18.18
C ASN A 84 -3.88 -10.52 17.14
N LYS A 85 -4.64 -9.55 16.62
CA LYS A 85 -4.13 -8.55 15.67
C LYS A 85 -3.09 -7.63 16.33
N ALA A 86 -3.35 -7.19 17.56
CA ALA A 86 -2.42 -6.38 18.34
C ALA A 86 -1.08 -7.08 18.57
N SER A 87 -1.12 -8.33 19.06
CA SER A 87 0.08 -9.12 19.35
C SER A 87 0.92 -9.35 18.09
N THR A 88 0.25 -9.67 16.97
CA THR A 88 0.92 -9.88 15.68
C THR A 88 1.60 -8.60 15.20
N PHE A 89 0.93 -7.46 15.33
CA PHE A 89 1.50 -6.16 14.97
C PHE A 89 2.75 -5.83 15.80
N ILE A 90 2.70 -6.07 17.10
CA ILE A 90 3.84 -5.86 18.01
C ILE A 90 5.02 -6.77 17.64
N PHE A 91 4.78 -8.05 17.35
CA PHE A 91 5.85 -8.98 16.96
C PHE A 91 6.53 -8.57 15.66
N ILE A 92 5.75 -8.14 14.67
CA ILE A 92 6.30 -7.63 13.39
C ILE A 92 7.21 -6.45 13.67
N TRP A 93 6.73 -5.46 14.43
CA TRP A 93 7.51 -4.26 14.74
C TRP A 93 8.74 -4.55 15.60
N ALA A 94 8.67 -5.47 16.55
CA ALA A 94 9.82 -5.90 17.34
C ALA A 94 10.93 -6.50 16.45
N ALA A 95 10.57 -7.42 15.55
CA ALA A 95 11.52 -8.00 14.59
C ALA A 95 12.13 -6.93 13.68
N LEU A 96 11.31 -5.96 13.25
CA LEU A 96 11.69 -4.86 12.37
C LEU A 96 12.70 -3.91 13.04
N VAL A 97 12.50 -3.61 14.32
CA VAL A 97 13.43 -2.81 15.14
C VAL A 97 14.76 -3.53 15.32
N VAL A 98 14.73 -4.81 15.69
CA VAL A 98 15.95 -5.63 15.86
C VAL A 98 16.75 -5.68 14.56
N PHE A 99 16.10 -5.96 13.43
CA PHE A 99 16.78 -5.98 12.14
C PHE A 99 17.34 -4.61 11.75
N SER A 100 16.59 -3.53 11.98
CA SER A 100 17.04 -2.17 11.66
C SER A 100 18.31 -1.80 12.43
N PHE A 101 18.39 -2.17 13.71
CA PHE A 101 19.60 -1.98 14.51
C PHE A 101 20.79 -2.78 13.98
N ASP A 102 20.57 -4.04 13.60
CA ASP A 102 21.63 -4.88 13.05
C ASP A 102 22.14 -4.35 11.69
N GLY A 103 21.22 -3.96 10.79
CA GLY A 103 21.57 -3.37 9.49
C GLY A 103 22.36 -2.05 9.61
N ILE A 104 22.01 -1.18 10.57
CA ILE A 104 22.76 0.05 10.84
C ILE A 104 24.16 -0.27 11.37
N LYS A 105 24.28 -1.25 12.28
CA LYS A 105 25.56 -1.68 12.86
C LYS A 105 26.48 -2.30 11.79
N TYR A 106 25.94 -3.15 10.92
CA TYR A 106 26.67 -3.75 9.81
C TYR A 106 27.14 -2.69 8.79
N SER A 107 26.28 -1.72 8.48
CA SER A 107 26.62 -0.63 7.56
C SER A 107 27.68 0.33 8.12
N LYS A 108 27.81 0.46 9.44
CA LYS A 108 28.88 1.23 10.10
C LYS A 108 30.21 0.48 10.13
N SER A 109 30.19 -0.85 10.29
CA SER A 109 31.42 -1.67 10.34
C SER A 109 32.14 -1.73 8.99
N ASN A 110 31.41 -1.71 7.87
CA ASN A 110 31.97 -1.79 6.53
C ASN A 110 32.52 -0.46 5.97
N LYS A 111 32.64 0.57 6.83
CA LYS A 111 33.19 1.89 6.52
C LYS A 111 34.51 2.18 7.25
N LYS A 112 35.03 1.24 8.04
CA LYS A 112 36.42 1.19 8.51
C LYS A 112 37.21 0.23 7.64
#